data_AF-A0A168KCZ4-F1
#
_entry.id   AF-A0A168KCZ4-F1
#
_cell.length_a   1.000
_cell.length_b   1.000
_cell.length_c   1.000
_cell.angle_alpha   90.00
_cell.angle_beta   90.00
_cell.angle_gamma   90.00
#
_symmetry.space_group_name_H-M   'P 1'
#
loop_
_entity.id
_entity.type
_entity.pdbx_description
1 polymer ?
#
loop_
_entity_poly.entity_id
_entity_poly.type
_entity_poly.pdbx_seq_one_letter_code
_entity_poly.pdbx_strand_id
1 'polypeptide(L)'
;MDKLIDQLEQLTNTIIDRLDTVSFEEVEQFVEERQEFITMIEILLQSSTMSNHQKVRIQNLLQHDSSIVNRMQILMDEAREWLQQRNIAKAQRNVYDSAYSSESILMDRFK
;
A
#
# COMPACT_ATOMS: atom_id res chain seq x y z
N MET A 1 -9.93 -27.80 -4.00
CA MET A 1 -10.27 -26.37 -4.02
C MET A 1 -10.53 -25.85 -2.61
N ASP A 2 -11.29 -26.54 -1.75
CA ASP A 2 -11.59 -26.05 -0.39
C ASP A 2 -10.35 -25.64 0.41
N LYS A 3 -9.27 -26.45 0.39
CA LYS A 3 -8.01 -26.09 1.05
C LYS A 3 -7.43 -24.74 0.58
N LEU A 4 -7.51 -24.43 -0.72
CA LEU A 4 -7.02 -23.14 -1.24
C LEU A 4 -7.90 -21.99 -0.76
N ILE A 5 -9.22 -22.22 -0.68
CA ILE A 5 -10.16 -21.24 -0.14
C ILE A 5 -9.93 -21.04 1.36
N ASP A 6 -9.67 -22.10 2.12
CA ASP A 6 -9.31 -22.01 3.56
C ASP A 6 -8.06 -21.13 3.76
N GLN A 7 -7.02 -21.35 2.93
CA GLN A 7 -5.78 -20.58 3.00
C GLN A 7 -6.00 -19.11 2.60
N LEU A 8 -6.80 -18.86 1.56
CA LEU A 8 -7.16 -17.51 1.12
C LEU A 8 -7.97 -16.75 2.18
N GLU A 9 -8.90 -17.43 2.86
CA GLU A 9 -9.65 -16.89 3.99
C GLU A 9 -8.72 -16.55 5.16
N GLN A 10 -7.81 -17.47 5.53
CA GLN A 10 -6.85 -17.22 6.60
C GLN A 10 -5.94 -16.03 6.29
N LEU A 11 -5.44 -15.94 5.06
CA LEU A 11 -4.60 -14.82 4.60
C LEU A 11 -5.37 -13.50 4.71
N THR A 12 -6.63 -13.48 4.25
CA THR A 12 -7.46 -12.28 4.28
C THR A 12 -7.80 -11.85 5.71
N ASN A 13 -8.21 -12.80 6.57
CA ASN A 13 -8.51 -12.52 7.98
C ASN A 13 -7.29 -11.97 8.72
N THR A 14 -6.10 -12.53 8.47
CA THR A 14 -4.85 -12.07 9.08
C THR A 14 -4.57 -10.59 8.75
N ILE A 15 -4.85 -10.16 7.52
CA ILE A 15 -4.71 -8.77 7.11
C ILE A 15 -5.80 -7.88 7.69
N ILE A 16 -7.04 -8.34 7.70
CA ILE A 16 -8.17 -7.59 8.24
C ILE A 16 -8.01 -7.33 9.74
N ASP A 17 -7.53 -8.31 10.51
CA ASP A 17 -7.33 -8.18 11.96
C ASP A 17 -6.29 -7.11 12.32
N ARG A 18 -5.39 -6.78 11.39
CA ARG A 18 -4.31 -5.80 11.59
C ARG A 18 -4.36 -4.63 10.61
N LEU A 19 -5.52 -4.41 9.99
CA LEU A 19 -5.69 -3.52 8.85
C LEU A 19 -5.25 -2.07 9.14
N ASP A 20 -5.48 -1.58 10.36
CA ASP A 20 -5.10 -0.20 10.75
C ASP A 20 -3.60 -0.04 10.99
N THR A 21 -2.87 -1.14 11.21
CA THR A 21 -1.45 -1.15 11.59
C THR A 21 -0.53 -1.70 10.51
N VAL A 22 -1.10 -2.26 9.44
CA VAL A 22 -0.35 -2.88 8.35
C VAL A 22 0.49 -1.84 7.60
N SER A 23 1.74 -2.18 7.30
CA SER A 23 2.62 -1.36 6.47
C SER A 23 2.34 -1.51 4.98
N PHE A 24 2.93 -0.65 4.16
CA PHE A 24 2.86 -0.76 2.70
C PHE A 24 3.43 -2.10 2.21
N GLU A 25 4.60 -2.50 2.70
CA GLU A 25 5.28 -3.74 2.32
C GLU A 25 4.46 -4.97 2.69
N GLU A 26 3.79 -4.94 3.85
CA GLU A 26 2.93 -6.05 4.27
C GLU A 26 1.65 -6.15 3.42
N VAL A 27 1.11 -5.03 2.94
CA VAL A 27 -0.02 -5.03 2.00
C VAL A 27 0.42 -5.52 0.62
N GLU A 28 1.60 -5.11 0.16
CA GLU A 28 2.20 -5.57 -1.10
C GLU A 28 2.37 -7.09 -1.08
N GLN A 29 3.03 -7.62 -0.05
CA GLN A 29 3.21 -9.07 0.14
C GLN A 29 1.86 -9.80 0.19
N PHE A 30 0.87 -9.26 0.90
CA PHE A 30 -0.47 -9.84 0.94
C PHE A 30 -1.11 -9.95 -0.46
N VAL A 31 -1.00 -8.91 -1.27
CA VAL A 31 -1.57 -8.90 -2.63
C VAL A 31 -0.88 -9.95 -3.51
N GLU A 32 0.44 -10.08 -3.41
CA GLU A 32 1.22 -11.09 -4.12
C GLU A 32 0.79 -12.51 -3.72
N GLU A 33 0.76 -12.81 -2.42
CA GLU A 33 0.33 -14.12 -1.90
C GLU A 33 -1.12 -14.43 -2.29
N ARG A 34 -2.02 -13.43 -2.22
CA ARG A 34 -3.41 -13.56 -2.65
C ARG A 34 -3.50 -13.93 -4.13
N GLN A 35 -2.67 -13.33 -4.98
CA GLN A 35 -2.65 -13.59 -6.41
C GLN A 35 -2.21 -15.03 -6.72
N GLU A 36 -1.26 -15.59 -5.96
CA GLU A 36 -0.87 -16.99 -6.12
C GLU A 36 -2.05 -17.94 -5.88
N PHE A 37 -2.81 -17.73 -4.79
CA PHE A 37 -4.00 -18.54 -4.50
C PHE A 37 -5.08 -18.42 -5.57
N ILE A 38 -5.35 -17.20 -6.05
CA ILE A 38 -6.31 -16.96 -7.14
C ILE A 38 -5.89 -17.73 -8.40
N THR A 39 -4.62 -17.63 -8.78
CA THR A 39 -4.08 -18.32 -9.95
C THR A 39 -4.25 -19.83 -9.84
N MET A 40 -3.98 -20.41 -8.67
CA MET A 40 -4.19 -21.85 -8.43
C MET A 40 -5.68 -22.25 -8.52
N ILE A 41 -6.59 -21.41 -8.00
CA ILE A 41 -8.03 -21.65 -8.09
C ILE A 41 -8.50 -21.58 -9.55
N GLU A 42 -8.03 -20.60 -10.33
CA GLU A 42 -8.34 -20.46 -11.75
C GLU A 42 -7.91 -21.70 -12.56
N ILE A 43 -6.72 -22.24 -12.29
CA ILE A 43 -6.24 -23.47 -12.93
C ILE A 43 -7.18 -24.66 -12.60
N LEU A 44 -7.59 -24.81 -11.34
CA LEU A 44 -8.52 -25.87 -10.96
C LEU A 44 -9.90 -25.69 -11.61
N LEU A 45 -10.34 -24.46 -11.80
CA LEU A 45 -11.61 -24.13 -12.46
C LEU A 45 -11.64 -24.48 -13.95
N GLN A 46 -10.49 -24.69 -14.60
CA GLN A 46 -10.44 -25.20 -15.98
C GLN A 46 -10.92 -26.66 -16.09
N SER A 47 -10.83 -27.43 -15.00
CA SER A 47 -11.15 -28.86 -14.97
C SER A 47 -12.30 -29.22 -14.02
N SER A 48 -12.77 -28.27 -13.22
CA SER A 48 -13.81 -28.48 -12.22
C SER A 48 -14.68 -27.23 -12.05
N THR A 49 -15.88 -27.39 -11.50
CA THR A 49 -16.76 -26.26 -11.19
C THR A 49 -16.81 -26.03 -9.68
N MET A 50 -16.99 -24.78 -9.27
CA MET A 50 -17.20 -24.46 -7.86
C MET A 50 -18.55 -24.93 -7.36
N SER A 51 -18.56 -25.54 -6.18
CA SER A 51 -19.78 -25.84 -5.45
C SER A 51 -20.44 -24.56 -4.93
N ASN A 52 -21.74 -24.62 -4.62
CA ASN A 52 -22.45 -23.47 -4.02
C ASN A 52 -21.82 -23.04 -2.70
N HIS A 53 -21.35 -23.99 -1.88
CA HIS A 53 -20.65 -23.69 -0.63
C HIS A 53 -19.37 -22.87 -0.88
N GLN A 54 -18.55 -23.29 -1.85
CA GLN A 54 -17.33 -22.57 -2.22
C GLN A 54 -17.64 -21.16 -2.77
N LYS A 55 -18.72 -20.99 -3.53
CA LYS A 55 -19.14 -19.68 -4.04
C LYS A 55 -19.51 -18.72 -2.93
N VAL A 56 -20.27 -19.17 -1.94
CA VAL A 56 -20.64 -18.37 -0.76
C VAL A 56 -19.40 -17.92 0.01
N ARG A 57 -18.43 -18.82 0.20
CA ARG A 57 -17.16 -18.51 0.85
C ARG A 57 -16.37 -17.41 0.13
N ILE A 58 -16.22 -17.53 -1.19
CA ILE A 58 -15.59 -16.48 -2.02
C ILE A 58 -16.38 -15.17 -1.94
N GLN A 59 -17.71 -15.21 -1.95
CA GLN A 59 -18.52 -13.99 -1.81
C GLN A 59 -18.29 -13.28 -0.47
N ASN A 60 -18.14 -14.04 0.62
CA ASN A 60 -17.80 -13.45 1.92
C ASN A 60 -16.42 -12.81 1.90
N LEU A 61 -15.43 -13.46 1.28
CA LEU A 61 -14.10 -12.87 1.10
C LEU A 61 -14.13 -11.52 0.37
N LEU A 62 -14.92 -11.44 -0.71
CA LEU A 62 -15.05 -10.21 -1.50
C LEU A 62 -15.64 -9.03 -0.70
N GLN A 63 -16.35 -9.28 0.41
CA GLN A 63 -16.87 -8.21 1.27
C GLN A 63 -15.76 -7.47 2.02
N HIS A 64 -14.59 -8.10 2.19
CA HIS A 64 -13.44 -7.50 2.85
C HIS A 64 -12.59 -6.62 1.91
N ASP A 65 -12.70 -6.82 0.59
CA ASP A 65 -11.85 -6.16 -0.40
C ASP A 65 -11.97 -4.63 -0.33
N SER A 66 -13.16 -4.08 -0.06
CA SER A 66 -13.33 -2.62 0.07
C SER A 66 -12.54 -2.01 1.23
N SER A 67 -12.42 -2.73 2.35
CA SER A 67 -11.65 -2.25 3.51
C SER A 67 -10.16 -2.28 3.20
N ILE A 68 -9.69 -3.32 2.53
CA ILE A 68 -8.28 -3.45 2.12
C ILE A 68 -7.91 -2.36 1.12
N VAL A 69 -8.77 -2.09 0.13
CA VAL A 69 -8.58 -1.01 -0.84
C VAL A 69 -8.55 0.37 -0.16
N ASN A 70 -9.41 0.59 0.83
CA ASN A 70 -9.39 1.82 1.61
C ASN A 70 -8.04 1.99 2.33
N ARG A 71 -7.54 0.94 2.98
CA ARG A 71 -6.23 0.99 3.64
C ARG A 71 -5.09 1.29 2.67
N MET A 72 -5.09 0.69 1.48
CA MET A 72 -4.13 1.02 0.42
C MET A 72 -4.18 2.50 0.03
N GLN A 73 -5.38 3.06 -0.09
CA GLN A 73 -5.58 4.46 -0.40
C GLN A 73 -5.03 5.39 0.69
N ILE A 74 -5.29 5.07 1.97
CA ILE A 74 -4.74 5.82 3.12
C ILE A 74 -3.22 5.83 3.07
N LEU A 75 -2.57 4.67 2.90
CA LEU A 75 -1.11 4.57 2.82
C LEU A 75 -0.54 5.38 1.65
N MET A 76 -1.22 5.37 0.50
CA MET A 76 -0.81 6.18 -0.65
C MET A 76 -0.92 7.68 -0.35
N ASP A 77 -1.98 8.11 0.32
CA ASP A 77 -2.19 9.52 0.65
C ASP A 77 -1.18 10.00 1.71
N GLU A 78 -0.88 9.19 2.72
CA GLU A 78 0.19 9.45 3.70
C GLU A 78 1.55 9.66 3.00
N ALA A 79 1.89 8.80 2.03
CA ALA A 79 3.12 8.93 1.25
C ALA A 79 3.16 10.21 0.41
N ARG A 80 2.03 10.61 -0.18
CA ARG A 80 1.90 11.87 -0.93
C ARG A 80 2.08 13.09 -0.03
N GLU A 81 1.44 13.09 1.13
CA GLU A 81 1.57 14.17 2.12
C GLU A 81 3.02 14.33 2.59
N TRP A 82 3.69 13.22 2.87
CA TRP A 82 5.10 13.25 3.27
C TRP A 82 6.01 13.86 2.19
N LEU A 83 5.80 13.50 0.93
CA LEU A 83 6.52 14.09 -0.20
C LEU A 83 6.23 15.60 -0.35
N GLN A 84 4.98 16.02 -0.16
CA GLN A 84 4.60 17.43 -0.22
C GLN A 84 5.26 18.24 0.90
N GLN A 85 5.24 17.76 2.14
CA GLN A 85 5.88 18.43 3.27
C GLN A 85 7.38 18.58 3.05
N ARG A 86 8.05 17.55 2.50
CA ARG A 86 9.47 17.62 2.15
C ARG A 86 9.77 18.70 1.11
N ASN A 87 8.90 18.86 0.11
CA ASN A 87 9.06 19.90 -0.90
C ASN A 87 8.90 21.30 -0.30
N ILE A 88 7.93 21.50 0.61
CA ILE A 88 7.74 22.75 1.34
C ILE A 88 8.97 23.08 2.19
N ALA A 89 9.50 22.12 2.94
CA ALA A 89 10.69 22.31 3.78
C ALA A 89 11.93 22.71 2.96
N LYS A 90 12.12 22.11 1.77
CA LYS A 90 13.18 22.52 0.83
C LYS A 90 12.99 23.93 0.30
N ALA A 91 11.76 24.30 -0.08
CA ALA A 91 11.45 25.64 -0.57
C ALA A 91 11.71 26.71 0.51
N GLN A 92 11.30 26.44 1.75
CA GLN A 92 11.58 27.33 2.88
C GLN A 92 13.09 27.48 3.14
N ARG A 93 13.86 26.39 3.11
CA ARG A 93 15.32 26.44 3.25
C ARG A 93 15.99 27.28 2.16
N ASN A 94 15.54 27.16 0.90
CA ASN A 94 16.05 27.96 -0.21
C ASN A 94 15.74 29.46 -0.07
N VAL A 95 14.59 29.84 0.52
CA VAL A 95 14.26 31.25 0.80
C VAL A 95 15.16 31.83 1.90
N TYR A 96 15.44 31.06 2.95
CA TYR A 96 16.37 31.50 3.99
C TYR A 96 17.82 31.58 3.47
N ASP A 97 18.31 30.59 2.71
CA ASP A 97 19.67 30.62 2.13
C ASP A 97 19.84 31.72 1.05
N SER A 98 18.79 32.06 0.28
CA SER A 98 18.84 33.15 -0.71
C SER A 98 18.78 34.55 -0.09
N ALA A 99 18.15 34.71 1.08
CA ALA A 99 18.16 35.94 1.85
C ALA A 99 19.53 36.24 2.50
N TYR A 100 20.32 35.21 2.81
CA TYR A 100 21.69 35.37 3.34
C TYR A 100 22.78 35.52 2.27
N SER A 101 22.49 35.20 1.00
CA SER A 101 23.46 35.28 -0.10
C SER A 101 23.33 36.54 -0.98
N SER A 102 22.31 37.36 -0.77
CA SER A 102 22.12 38.62 -1.51
C SER A 102 22.84 39.84 -0.90
N GLU A 103 23.39 39.72 0.32
CA GLU A 103 24.29 40.72 0.93
C GLU A 103 25.77 40.29 1.00
N SER A 104 26.15 39.13 0.45
CA SER A 104 27.57 38.76 0.35
C SER A 104 28.25 39.39 -0.88
N ILE A 105 28.05 40.69 -1.07
CA ILE A 105 28.91 41.56 -1.89
C ILE A 105 29.61 42.50 -0.91
N LEU A 106 30.63 42.04 -0.18
CA LEU A 106 31.76 42.87 0.25
C LEU A 106 32.77 42.03 1.07
N MET A 107 34.04 42.34 0.86
CA MET A 107 35.25 41.85 1.57
C MET A 107 35.73 40.45 1.12
N ASP A 108 36.86 40.29 0.45
CA ASP A 108 38.12 41.00 0.67
C ASP A 108 38.93 41.11 -0.63
N ARG A 109 39.26 42.35 -1.01
CA ARG A 109 40.26 42.70 -2.02
C ARG A 109 41.44 43.42 -1.37
N PHE A 110 41.94 43.04 -0.20
CA PHE A 110 43.18 43.65 0.31
C PHE A 110 44.04 42.70 1.16
N LYS A 111 44.94 41.92 0.52
CA LYS A 111 46.41 42.07 0.62
C LYS A 111 47.15 40.99 -0.16
#